data_AF-J9UDF8-F1
#
_entry.id   AF-J9UDF8-F1
#
_cell.length_a   1.000
_cell.length_b   1.000
_cell.length_c   1.000
_cell.angle_alpha   90.00
_cell.angle_beta   90.00
_cell.angle_gamma   90.00
#
_symmetry.space_group_name_H-M   'P 1'
#
loop_
_entity.id
_entity.type
_entity.pdbx_description
1 polymer ?
#
loop_
_entity_poly.entity_id
_entity_poly.type
_entity_poly.pdbx_seq_one_letter_code
_entity_poly.pdbx_strand_id
1 'polypeptide(L)'
;MLKYLNSVGYGVDKDLIINLVYNPLDDYLPGSQSELEKDYKEHLKNEHEIVFNNLYTITNIPIGRFEEKLKKNNKYDKYMQLLEDNFNASNAYKVMCLNTINVGYDGKVYDCDFNQMKNLPSVHNKYIGDLTIDDLEGNSIAVKDYCYGCTAGEGSSCQGNLQ
;
A
#
# COMPACT_ATOMS: atom_id res chain seq x y z
N MET A 1 -5.52 -1.00 23.37
CA MET A 1 -5.96 -2.02 22.41
C MET A 1 -4.94 -3.14 22.25
N LEU A 2 -3.72 -2.89 21.74
CA LEU A 2 -2.72 -3.95 21.51
C LEU A 2 -2.36 -4.77 22.77
N LYS A 3 -2.12 -4.11 23.92
CA LYS A 3 -1.91 -4.82 25.20
C LYS A 3 -3.02 -5.81 25.56
N TYR A 4 -4.28 -5.43 25.28
CA TYR A 4 -5.43 -6.30 25.52
C TYR A 4 -5.43 -7.48 24.56
N LEU A 5 -5.15 -7.24 23.27
CA LEU A 5 -5.03 -8.32 22.28
C LEU A 5 -3.90 -9.29 22.64
N ASN A 6 -2.74 -8.78 23.06
CA ASN A 6 -1.65 -9.61 23.58
C ASN A 6 -2.07 -10.42 24.82
N SER A 7 -2.86 -9.84 25.74
CA SER A 7 -3.35 -10.56 26.93
C SER A 7 -4.32 -11.71 26.62
N VAL A 8 -4.95 -11.69 25.44
CA VAL A 8 -5.83 -12.78 24.97
C VAL A 8 -5.16 -13.63 23.87
N GLY A 9 -3.84 -13.51 23.70
CA GLY A 9 -3.01 -14.42 22.88
C GLY A 9 -2.59 -13.91 21.50
N TYR A 10 -3.16 -12.81 21.00
CA TYR A 10 -2.79 -12.26 19.70
C TYR A 10 -1.36 -11.70 19.73
N GLY A 11 -0.57 -11.94 18.68
CA GLY A 11 0.85 -11.56 18.62
C GLY A 11 1.79 -12.50 19.38
N VAL A 12 1.25 -13.47 20.13
CA VAL A 12 2.00 -14.46 20.93
C VAL A 12 1.78 -15.87 20.39
N ASP A 13 0.52 -16.26 20.22
CA ASP A 13 0.15 -17.52 19.59
C ASP A 13 0.42 -17.45 18.08
N LYS A 14 0.95 -18.54 17.51
CA LYS A 14 1.20 -18.68 16.08
C LYS A 14 -0.08 -18.55 15.23
N ASP A 15 -1.23 -18.91 15.81
CA ASP A 15 -2.52 -18.91 15.12
C ASP A 15 -3.28 -17.58 15.32
N LEU A 16 -2.82 -16.69 16.21
CA LEU A 16 -3.43 -15.39 16.49
C LEU A 16 -2.48 -14.25 16.08
N ILE A 17 -2.50 -13.90 14.79
CA ILE A 17 -1.51 -13.00 14.21
C ILE A 17 -1.87 -11.52 14.42
N ILE A 18 -0.89 -10.72 14.84
CA ILE A 18 -0.90 -9.26 14.73
C ILE A 18 0.24 -8.85 13.81
N ASN A 19 -0.11 -8.15 12.74
CA ASN A 19 0.86 -7.45 11.91
C ASN A 19 0.68 -5.95 12.08
N LEU A 20 1.79 -5.23 12.11
CA LEU A 20 1.80 -3.78 12.11
C LEU A 20 2.11 -3.29 10.71
N VAL A 21 1.62 -2.10 10.37
CA VAL A 21 1.93 -1.43 9.12
C VAL A 21 2.56 -0.08 9.44
N TYR A 22 3.68 0.22 8.80
CA TYR A 22 4.39 1.48 8.90
C TYR A 22 4.40 2.19 7.54
N ASN A 23 3.98 3.44 7.54
CA ASN A 23 4.18 4.34 6.42
C ASN A 23 4.88 5.61 6.92
N PRO A 24 5.82 6.19 6.14
CA PRO A 24 6.53 7.42 6.51
C PRO A 24 5.59 8.58 6.82
N LEU A 25 6.01 9.49 7.71
CA LEU A 25 5.24 10.70 8.03
C LEU A 25 5.43 11.85 7.02
N ASP A 26 6.49 11.78 6.20
CA ASP A 26 6.85 12.84 5.26
C ASP A 26 7.27 12.28 3.88
N ASP A 27 7.89 13.13 3.07
CA ASP A 27 8.25 12.94 1.66
C ASP A 27 9.51 12.07 1.45
N TYR A 28 9.61 10.95 2.16
CA TYR A 28 10.66 9.95 1.98
C TYR A 28 10.08 8.53 1.88
N LEU A 29 10.86 7.59 1.34
CA LEU A 29 10.50 6.17 1.29
C LEU A 29 10.73 5.51 2.65
N PRO A 30 9.96 4.47 3.03
CA PRO A 30 10.26 3.74 4.25
C PRO A 30 11.66 3.11 4.18
N GLY A 31 12.27 2.92 5.34
CA GLY A 31 13.49 2.12 5.46
C GLY A 31 13.25 0.63 5.22
N SER A 32 14.31 -0.16 5.36
CA SER A 32 14.23 -1.62 5.26
C SER A 32 13.18 -2.19 6.21
N GLN A 33 12.28 -3.02 5.69
CA GLN A 33 11.23 -3.65 6.49
C GLN A 33 11.83 -4.49 7.63
N SER A 34 12.90 -5.24 7.38
CA SER A 34 13.51 -6.11 8.39
C SER A 34 14.17 -5.32 9.52
N GLU A 35 14.80 -4.19 9.18
CA GLU A 35 15.46 -3.32 10.18
C GLU A 35 14.40 -2.62 11.02
N LEU A 36 13.39 -2.02 10.40
CA LEU A 36 12.28 -1.38 11.10
C LEU A 36 11.48 -2.38 11.94
N GLU A 37 11.27 -3.62 11.45
CA GLU A 37 10.58 -4.65 12.23
C GLU A 37 11.32 -4.96 13.52
N LYS A 38 12.64 -5.15 13.43
CA LYS A 38 13.48 -5.43 14.59
C LYS A 38 13.41 -4.27 15.59
N ASP A 39 13.60 -3.04 15.12
CA ASP A 39 13.58 -1.85 15.97
C ASP A 39 12.22 -1.68 16.66
N TYR A 40 11.12 -1.89 15.93
CA TYR A 40 9.76 -1.84 16.49
C TYR A 40 9.52 -2.95 17.51
N LYS A 41 9.98 -4.18 17.24
CA LYS A 41 9.86 -5.29 18.19
C LYS A 41 10.61 -5.00 19.48
N GLU A 42 11.81 -4.45 19.40
CA GLU A 42 12.62 -4.09 20.58
C GLU A 42 11.96 -2.96 21.36
N HIS A 43 11.62 -1.85 20.71
CA HIS A 43 11.08 -0.66 21.37
C HIS A 43 9.69 -0.91 21.98
N LEU A 44 8.75 -1.49 21.23
CA LEU A 44 7.39 -1.75 21.71
C LEU A 44 7.38 -2.78 22.85
N LYS A 45 8.28 -3.77 22.83
CA LYS A 45 8.39 -4.74 23.92
C LYS A 45 8.97 -4.09 25.17
N ASN A 46 10.05 -3.34 25.05
CA ASN A 46 10.78 -2.79 26.19
C ASN A 46 10.01 -1.66 26.89
N GLU A 47 9.37 -0.78 26.13
CA GLU A 47 8.71 0.41 26.68
C GLU A 47 7.22 0.20 26.94
N HIS A 48 6.62 -0.76 26.23
CA HIS A 48 5.18 -0.94 26.25
C HIS A 48 4.73 -2.39 26.43
N GLU A 49 5.62 -3.38 26.59
CA GLU A 49 5.25 -4.79 26.75
C GLU A 49 4.32 -5.30 25.62
N ILE A 50 4.46 -4.73 24.42
CA ILE A 50 3.67 -5.09 23.23
C ILE A 50 4.51 -6.02 22.36
N VAL A 51 3.88 -7.07 21.85
CA VAL A 51 4.47 -8.02 20.88
C VAL A 51 3.57 -8.13 19.64
N PHE A 52 4.19 -8.42 18.50
CA PHE A 52 3.53 -8.60 17.21
C PHE A 52 4.35 -9.54 16.33
N ASN A 53 3.74 -10.08 15.28
CA ASN A 53 4.35 -11.08 14.41
C ASN A 53 5.23 -10.43 13.34
N ASN A 54 4.66 -9.56 12.50
CA ASN A 54 5.38 -8.92 11.39
C ASN A 54 5.11 -7.41 11.31
N LEU A 55 6.08 -6.66 10.79
CA LEU A 55 5.92 -5.27 10.38
C LEU A 55 5.96 -5.21 8.85
N TYR A 56 5.00 -4.50 8.25
CA TYR A 56 4.99 -4.20 6.83
C TYR A 56 5.25 -2.72 6.60
N THR A 57 6.21 -2.40 5.76
CA THR A 57 6.45 -1.02 5.36
C THR A 57 5.70 -0.73 4.07
N ILE A 58 5.08 0.44 3.98
CA ILE A 58 4.40 0.89 2.77
C ILE A 58 4.83 2.30 2.39
N THR A 59 5.05 2.50 1.10
CA THR A 59 5.29 3.81 0.50
C THR A 59 4.00 4.62 0.45
N ASN A 60 4.05 5.92 0.77
CA ASN A 60 2.88 6.79 0.65
C ASN A 60 2.54 7.04 -0.82
N ILE A 61 1.27 6.87 -1.20
CA ILE A 61 0.80 7.28 -2.53
C ILE A 61 0.56 8.79 -2.54
N PRO A 62 1.08 9.55 -3.53
CA PRO A 62 0.94 11.00 -3.63
C PRO A 62 -0.44 11.40 -4.15
N ILE A 63 -1.50 11.06 -3.41
CA ILE A 63 -2.90 11.44 -3.67
C ILE A 63 -3.54 12.10 -2.43
N GLY A 64 -4.70 12.74 -2.64
CA GLY A 64 -5.52 13.30 -1.55
C GLY A 64 -4.76 14.27 -0.66
N ARG A 65 -4.90 14.14 0.67
CA ARG A 65 -4.27 15.04 1.64
C ARG A 65 -2.74 15.06 1.56
N PHE A 66 -2.12 13.95 1.19
CA PHE A 66 -0.66 13.89 1.08
C PHE A 66 -0.18 14.65 -0.17
N GLU A 67 -0.86 14.48 -1.30
CA GLU A 67 -0.64 15.29 -2.51
C GLU A 67 -0.78 16.79 -2.22
N GLU A 68 -1.86 17.19 -1.53
CA GLU A 68 -2.10 18.58 -1.14
C GLU A 68 -0.97 19.14 -0.25
N LYS A 69 -0.52 18.37 0.75
CA LYS A 69 0.61 18.72 1.62
C LYS A 69 1.89 18.91 0.80
N LEU A 70 2.19 17.98 -0.11
CA LEU A 70 3.37 18.04 -0.98
C LEU A 70 3.35 19.28 -1.87
N LYS A 71 2.22 19.56 -2.53
CA LYS A 71 2.06 20.74 -3.40
C LYS A 71 2.16 22.04 -2.61
N LYS A 72 1.50 22.15 -1.47
CA LYS A 72 1.56 23.33 -0.59
C LYS A 72 2.99 23.66 -0.17
N ASN A 73 3.83 22.64 0.01
CA ASN A 73 5.21 22.78 0.43
C ASN A 73 6.22 22.80 -0.74
N ASN A 74 5.75 22.86 -2.00
CA ASN A 74 6.58 22.79 -3.21
C ASN A 74 7.50 21.55 -3.27
N LYS A 75 7.01 20.42 -2.75
CA LYS A 75 7.72 19.13 -2.66
C LYS A 75 7.20 18.06 -3.62
N TYR A 76 6.09 18.32 -4.32
CA TYR A 76 5.42 17.31 -5.16
C TYR A 76 6.33 16.74 -6.25
N ASP A 77 6.93 17.59 -7.08
CA ASP A 77 7.77 17.13 -8.20
C ASP A 77 9.00 16.36 -7.69
N LYS A 78 9.61 16.84 -6.60
CA LYS A 78 10.74 16.14 -5.95
C LYS A 78 10.32 14.76 -5.43
N TYR A 79 9.14 14.65 -4.84
CA TYR A 79 8.64 13.37 -4.35
C TYR A 79 8.31 12.43 -5.51
N MET A 80 7.70 12.92 -6.59
CA MET A 80 7.48 12.11 -7.80
C MET A 80 8.78 11.57 -8.38
N GLN A 81 9.82 12.41 -8.47
CA GLN A 81 11.16 11.98 -8.90
C GLN A 81 11.74 10.91 -7.97
N LEU A 82 11.59 11.06 -6.65
CA LEU A 82 12.03 10.06 -5.68
C LEU A 82 11.37 8.69 -5.94
N LEU A 83 10.06 8.67 -6.24
CA LEU A 83 9.34 7.44 -6.54
C LEU A 83 9.82 6.81 -7.86
N GLU A 84 10.05 7.61 -8.88
CA GLU A 84 10.56 7.16 -10.18
C GLU A 84 11.99 6.59 -10.07
N ASP A 85 12.89 7.32 -9.41
CA ASP A 85 14.29 6.93 -9.20
C ASP A 85 14.43 5.62 -8.40
N ASN A 86 13.43 5.30 -7.58
CA ASN A 86 13.38 4.09 -6.75
C ASN A 86 12.37 3.06 -7.26
N PHE A 87 11.98 3.13 -8.53
CA PHE A 87 11.12 2.12 -9.15
C PHE A 87 11.72 0.73 -8.98
N ASN A 88 10.92 -0.18 -8.40
CA ASN A 88 11.29 -1.58 -8.25
C ASN A 88 10.37 -2.44 -9.15
N ALA A 89 10.95 -2.97 -10.22
CA ALA A 89 10.23 -3.80 -11.19
C ALA A 89 9.60 -5.06 -10.55
N SER A 90 10.19 -5.60 -9.48
CA SER A 90 9.61 -6.76 -8.79
C SER A 90 8.26 -6.43 -8.14
N ASN A 91 8.10 -5.22 -7.61
CA ASN A 91 6.83 -4.76 -7.05
C ASN A 91 5.76 -4.62 -8.11
N ALA A 92 6.13 -4.23 -9.35
CA ALA A 92 5.19 -4.12 -10.46
C ALA A 92 4.47 -5.44 -10.79
N TYR A 93 5.10 -6.59 -10.51
CA TYR A 93 4.46 -7.91 -10.66
C TYR A 93 3.64 -8.34 -9.43
N LYS A 94 3.69 -7.58 -8.34
CA LYS A 94 3.01 -7.86 -7.06
C LYS A 94 1.94 -6.81 -6.71
N VAL A 95 1.68 -5.85 -7.60
CA VAL A 95 0.64 -4.84 -7.35
C VAL A 95 -0.74 -5.49 -7.37
N MET A 96 -1.60 -5.07 -6.45
CA MET A 96 -2.95 -5.62 -6.28
C MET A 96 -3.84 -5.45 -7.52
N CYS A 97 -3.60 -4.40 -8.33
CA CYS A 97 -4.38 -4.15 -9.54
C CYS A 97 -4.18 -5.23 -10.63
N LEU A 98 -3.24 -6.16 -10.48
CA LEU A 98 -3.11 -7.31 -11.40
C LEU A 98 -4.08 -8.46 -11.09
N ASN A 99 -4.58 -8.54 -9.86
CA ASN A 99 -5.39 -9.69 -9.40
C ASN A 99 -6.69 -9.29 -8.70
N THR A 100 -6.91 -8.00 -8.51
CA THR A 100 -8.07 -7.45 -7.80
C THR A 100 -8.60 -6.25 -8.57
N ILE A 101 -9.92 -6.07 -8.54
CA ILE A 101 -10.60 -4.85 -8.99
C ILE A 101 -11.21 -4.12 -7.81
N ASN A 102 -11.41 -2.82 -7.97
CA ASN A 102 -12.16 -2.01 -7.03
C ASN A 102 -13.49 -1.58 -7.65
N VAL A 103 -14.59 -1.76 -6.91
CA VAL A 103 -15.95 -1.45 -7.38
C VAL A 103 -16.49 -0.26 -6.59
N GLY A 104 -16.87 0.79 -7.31
CA GLY A 104 -17.50 1.97 -6.74
C GLY A 104 -18.89 1.69 -6.17
N TYR A 105 -19.38 2.59 -5.33
CA TYR A 105 -20.72 2.48 -4.75
C TYR A 105 -21.84 2.51 -5.81
N ASP A 106 -21.55 3.08 -6.98
CA ASP A 106 -22.40 3.15 -8.17
C ASP A 106 -22.25 1.92 -9.09
N GLY A 107 -21.41 0.95 -8.70
CA GLY A 107 -21.10 -0.24 -9.47
C GLY A 107 -20.02 -0.04 -10.53
N LYS A 108 -19.44 1.16 -10.67
CA LYS A 108 -18.39 1.43 -11.66
C LYS A 108 -17.08 0.73 -11.29
N VAL A 109 -16.39 0.16 -12.27
CA VAL A 109 -15.18 -0.66 -12.06
C VAL A 109 -13.90 0.15 -12.28
N TYR A 110 -12.98 -0.01 -11.35
CA TYR A 110 -11.65 0.61 -11.30
C TYR A 110 -10.59 -0.48 -11.08
N ASP A 111 -9.37 -0.29 -11.59
CA ASP A 111 -8.30 -1.28 -11.38
C ASP A 111 -7.75 -1.27 -9.95
N CYS A 112 -7.90 -0.16 -9.22
CA CYS A 112 -7.61 -0.08 -7.78
C CYS A 112 -8.40 1.05 -7.10
N ASP A 113 -8.32 1.10 -5.78
CA ASP A 113 -8.91 2.14 -4.94
C ASP A 113 -8.29 3.52 -5.21
N PHE A 114 -6.99 3.62 -5.46
CA PHE A 114 -6.34 4.88 -5.84
C PHE A 114 -6.88 5.43 -7.17
N ASN A 115 -7.12 4.55 -8.14
CA ASN A 115 -7.76 4.91 -9.40
C ASN A 115 -9.18 5.44 -9.15
N GLN A 116 -9.95 4.80 -8.26
CA GLN A 116 -11.25 5.32 -7.83
C GLN A 116 -11.14 6.71 -7.20
N MET A 117 -10.19 6.91 -6.27
CA MET A 117 -9.98 8.20 -5.60
C MET A 117 -9.62 9.32 -6.58
N LYS A 118 -8.98 8.98 -7.71
CA LYS A 118 -8.64 9.94 -8.78
C LYS A 118 -9.64 9.94 -9.93
N ASN A 119 -10.78 9.25 -9.79
CA ASN A 119 -11.81 9.09 -10.82
C ASN A 119 -11.26 8.56 -12.16
N LEU A 120 -10.23 7.73 -12.12
CA LEU A 120 -9.64 7.07 -13.29
C LEU A 120 -10.33 5.71 -13.50
N PRO A 121 -11.30 5.58 -14.43
CA PRO A 121 -11.96 4.29 -14.66
C PRO A 121 -10.96 3.21 -15.06
N SER A 122 -11.34 1.94 -14.85
CA SER A 122 -10.63 0.82 -15.49
C SER A 122 -10.57 1.00 -17.00
N VAL A 123 -9.61 0.34 -17.66
CA VAL A 123 -9.45 0.41 -19.14
C VAL A 123 -10.73 0.00 -19.87
N HIS A 124 -11.51 -0.91 -19.29
CA HIS A 124 -12.78 -1.38 -19.82
C HIS A 124 -13.91 -0.36 -19.66
N ASN A 125 -13.81 0.53 -18.67
CA ASN A 125 -14.80 1.55 -18.33
C ASN A 125 -16.24 0.98 -18.24
N LYS A 126 -16.37 -0.15 -17.54
CA LYS A 126 -17.63 -0.87 -17.34
C LYS A 126 -18.16 -0.74 -15.92
N TYR A 127 -19.43 -1.08 -15.76
CA TYR A 127 -20.02 -1.40 -14.46
C TYR A 127 -19.87 -2.89 -14.18
N ILE A 128 -19.88 -3.27 -12.90
CA ILE A 128 -19.68 -4.66 -12.47
C ILE A 128 -20.72 -5.62 -13.06
N GLY A 129 -21.94 -5.14 -13.33
CA GLY A 129 -23.00 -5.95 -13.96
C GLY A 129 -22.73 -6.31 -15.42
N ASP A 130 -21.86 -5.56 -16.11
CA ASP A 130 -21.50 -5.76 -17.52
C ASP A 130 -20.10 -6.36 -17.69
N LEU A 131 -19.40 -6.60 -16.58
CA LEU A 131 -18.01 -7.07 -16.55
C LEU A 131 -17.96 -8.59 -16.67
N THR A 132 -17.11 -9.09 -17.57
CA THR A 132 -16.83 -10.51 -17.75
C THR A 132 -15.39 -10.82 -17.38
N ILE A 133 -15.08 -12.10 -17.16
CA ILE A 133 -13.69 -12.53 -16.87
C ILE A 133 -12.78 -12.23 -18.07
N ASP A 134 -13.27 -12.39 -19.29
CA ASP A 134 -12.53 -12.09 -20.53
C ASP A 134 -12.17 -10.61 -20.65
N ASP A 135 -12.92 -9.71 -20.00
CA ASP A 135 -12.53 -8.31 -19.90
C ASP A 135 -11.30 -8.15 -19.00
N LEU A 136 -11.11 -8.98 -17.98
CA LEU A 136 -10.04 -8.81 -16.99
C LEU A 136 -8.78 -9.60 -17.33
N GLU A 137 -8.92 -10.85 -17.76
CA GLU A 137 -7.78 -11.76 -17.91
C GLU A 137 -6.89 -11.36 -19.10
N GLY A 138 -5.61 -11.13 -18.83
CA GLY A 138 -4.61 -10.78 -19.86
C GLY A 138 -4.74 -9.37 -20.42
N ASN A 139 -5.65 -8.55 -19.88
CA ASN A 139 -5.85 -7.18 -20.33
C ASN A 139 -5.00 -6.16 -19.54
N SER A 140 -4.86 -4.97 -20.11
CA SER A 140 -4.11 -3.87 -19.49
C SER A 140 -4.92 -3.20 -18.39
N ILE A 141 -4.22 -2.63 -17.41
CA ILE A 141 -4.78 -1.81 -16.34
C ILE A 141 -4.49 -0.32 -16.57
N ALA A 142 -5.34 0.55 -16.03
CA ALA A 142 -5.15 1.99 -16.11
C ALA A 142 -4.07 2.44 -15.12
N VAL A 143 -3.05 3.11 -15.64
CA VAL A 143 -1.91 3.60 -14.87
C VAL A 143 -1.74 5.12 -15.01
N LYS A 144 -1.19 5.74 -13.97
CA LYS A 144 -0.83 7.16 -13.88
C LYS A 144 0.44 7.32 -13.05
N ASP A 145 1.00 8.53 -13.03
CA ASP A 145 2.28 8.78 -12.36
C ASP A 145 2.26 8.39 -10.87
N TYR A 146 1.14 8.57 -10.16
CA TYR A 146 1.03 8.15 -8.75
C TYR A 146 1.19 6.64 -8.54
N CYS A 147 1.08 5.81 -9.60
CA CYS A 147 1.34 4.37 -9.53
C CYS A 147 2.81 4.07 -9.21
N TYR A 148 3.74 5.00 -9.44
CA TYR A 148 5.11 4.84 -8.95
C TYR A 148 5.16 4.64 -7.43
N GLY A 149 4.21 5.20 -6.67
CA GLY A 149 4.12 4.97 -5.23
C GLY A 149 3.84 3.50 -4.87
N CYS A 150 3.11 2.77 -5.72
CA CYS A 150 2.84 1.34 -5.52
C CYS A 150 4.07 0.47 -5.81
N THR A 151 5.00 0.97 -6.63
CA THR A 151 6.14 0.19 -7.14
C THR A 151 7.48 0.63 -6.58
N ALA A 152 7.59 1.82 -5.99
CA ALA A 152 8.84 2.37 -5.48
C ALA A 152 9.24 1.73 -4.14
N GLY A 153 10.53 1.42 -3.97
CA GLY A 153 11.08 0.84 -2.74
C GLY A 153 10.44 -0.51 -2.39
N GLU A 154 9.81 -0.58 -1.22
CA GLU A 154 9.05 -1.77 -0.75
C GLU A 154 7.59 -1.82 -1.26
N GLY A 155 7.15 -0.79 -2.00
CA GLY A 155 5.81 -0.69 -2.57
C GLY A 155 4.75 -0.16 -1.59
N SER A 156 3.51 -0.01 -2.05
CA SER A 156 2.38 0.50 -1.25
C SER A 156 1.21 -0.48 -1.11
N SER A 157 1.21 -1.57 -1.87
CA SER A 157 0.15 -2.55 -1.80
C SER A 157 0.21 -3.30 -0.46
N CYS A 158 -0.94 -3.74 0.05
CA CYS A 158 -1.02 -4.68 1.18
C CYS A 158 -0.34 -6.04 0.88
N GLN A 159 0.09 -6.26 -0.36
CA GLN A 159 0.87 -7.40 -0.79
C GLN A 159 2.39 -7.14 -0.75
N GLY A 160 2.84 -5.88 -0.63
CA GLY A 160 4.22 -5.45 -0.38
C GLY A 160 5.33 -6.28 -1.03
N ASN A 161 6.51 -6.26 -0.41
CA ASN A 161 7.56 -7.24 -0.67
C ASN A 161 7.33 -8.52 0.15
N LEU A 162 6.12 -9.10 0.10
CA LEU A 162 5.89 -10.41 0.69
C LEU A 162 6.79 -11.42 -0.04
N GLN A 163 7.75 -11.97 0.71
CA GLN A 163 8.47 -13.22 0.41
C GLN A 163 7.79 -14.36 1.15
#